data_AF-X6NF48-F1
#
_entry.id   AF-X6NF48-F1
#
_cell.length_a   1.000
_cell.length_b   1.000
_cell.length_c   1.000
_cell.angle_alpha   90.00
_cell.angle_beta   90.00
_cell.angle_gamma   90.00
#
_symmetry.space_group_name_H-M   'P 1'
#
loop_
_entity.id
_entity.type
_entity.pdbx_description
1 polymer ?
#
loop_
_entity_poly.entity_id
_entity_poly.type
_entity_poly.pdbx_seq_one_letter_code
_entity_poly.pdbx_strand_id
1 'polypeptide(L)'
;MFWNYQYEYKNAITNELGLSCQCKLYLLTNKKNETYRNRCEQVHTWLLETVDMINSSLWLFNDGLNDSTCLNNDGLTWTYNQGVILLGLELMSQIDPARYFNASLTLAKRLIYGVTTHLIQIQNTSSSVTPQAHILREVVNATQVRTSTDHEQFKGIWMRYASYFFKYLQDLNIEPQLRNDMRNFVRENWYYGLLTYAKYPSDGVFVFDSVWYEDYQYSDGVSQTSAIDAFNAAFVFL
;
A
#
# COMPACT_ATOMS: atom_id res chain seq x y z
N MET A 1 -7.30 17.00 0.74
CA MET A 1 -6.14 17.65 1.39
C MET A 1 -5.10 17.99 0.33
N PHE A 2 -4.14 18.85 0.67
CA PHE A 2 -3.02 19.21 -0.21
C PHE A 2 -1.72 18.62 0.34
N TRP A 3 -0.78 18.32 -0.55
CA TRP A 3 0.53 17.75 -0.24
C TRP A 3 1.38 18.65 0.67
N ASN A 4 1.34 19.96 0.40
CA ASN A 4 2.19 20.95 1.06
C ASN A 4 1.40 22.20 1.47
N TYR A 5 2.03 23.05 2.28
CA TYR A 5 1.46 24.34 2.72
C TYR A 5 1.36 25.39 1.60
N GLN A 6 1.94 25.12 0.44
CA GLN A 6 1.80 25.98 -0.75
C GLN A 6 0.51 25.68 -1.51
N TYR A 7 -0.20 24.59 -1.16
CA TYR A 7 -1.47 24.18 -1.76
C TYR A 7 -1.38 23.93 -3.26
N GLU A 8 -0.22 23.44 -3.71
CA GLU A 8 0.06 23.30 -5.16
C GLU A 8 -0.34 21.95 -5.71
N TYR A 9 -0.43 20.91 -4.88
CA TYR A 9 -0.68 19.55 -5.37
C TYR A 9 -1.65 18.77 -4.49
N LYS A 10 -2.65 18.14 -5.13
CA LYS A 10 -3.58 17.20 -4.48
C LYS A 10 -3.21 15.77 -4.86
N ASN A 11 -2.62 15.04 -3.92
CA ASN A 11 -2.17 13.68 -4.13
C ASN A 11 -2.99 12.64 -3.35
N ALA A 12 -2.91 11.38 -3.79
CA ALA A 12 -3.65 10.27 -3.21
C ALA A 12 -3.29 10.09 -1.72
N ILE A 13 -2.00 9.97 -1.40
CA ILE A 13 -1.55 9.69 -0.02
C ILE A 13 -2.13 10.63 1.04
N THR A 14 -2.15 11.94 0.81
CA THR A 14 -2.67 12.86 1.84
C THR A 14 -4.15 12.63 2.10
N ASN A 15 -4.88 12.23 1.07
CA ASN A 15 -6.30 11.94 1.16
C ASN A 15 -6.56 10.56 1.78
N GLU A 16 -5.77 9.54 1.46
CA GLU A 16 -5.83 8.22 2.07
C GLU A 16 -5.49 8.24 3.57
N LEU A 17 -4.45 8.99 3.96
CA LEU A 17 -4.07 9.20 5.35
C LEU A 17 -5.15 9.96 6.13
N GLY A 18 -5.71 11.03 5.54
CA GLY A 18 -6.77 11.76 6.21
C GLY A 18 -8.07 10.96 6.31
N LEU A 19 -8.41 10.15 5.31
CA LEU A 19 -9.52 9.18 5.41
C LEU A 19 -9.29 8.28 6.62
N SER A 20 -8.16 7.56 6.64
CA SER A 20 -7.81 6.62 7.71
C SER A 20 -7.81 7.30 9.09
N CYS A 21 -7.27 8.52 9.19
CA CYS A 21 -7.21 9.29 10.42
C CYS A 21 -8.60 9.65 10.95
N GLN A 22 -9.46 10.25 10.12
CA GLN A 22 -10.81 10.68 10.56
C GLN A 22 -11.67 9.47 10.92
N CYS A 23 -11.62 8.41 10.12
CA CYS A 23 -12.39 7.20 10.38
C CYS A 23 -11.94 6.52 11.69
N LYS A 24 -10.62 6.42 11.91
CA LYS A 24 -10.06 5.86 13.15
C LYS A 24 -10.43 6.69 14.38
N LEU A 25 -10.39 8.03 14.28
CA LEU A 25 -10.82 8.92 15.38
C LEU A 25 -12.30 8.72 15.73
N TYR A 26 -13.17 8.55 14.74
CA TYR A 26 -14.58 8.25 15.00
C TYR A 26 -14.76 6.93 15.75
N LEU A 27 -14.07 5.86 15.32
CA LEU A 27 -14.11 4.57 16.02
C LEU A 27 -13.55 4.65 17.45
N LEU A 28 -12.43 5.35 17.65
CA LEU A 28 -11.80 5.54 18.97
C LEU A 28 -12.67 6.34 19.94
N THR A 29 -13.52 7.25 19.44
CA THR A 29 -14.51 7.97 20.26
C THR A 29 -15.78 7.15 20.52
N ASN A 30 -15.72 5.82 20.36
CA ASN A 30 -16.85 4.90 20.46
C ASN A 30 -18.04 5.29 19.58
N LYS A 31 -17.75 5.82 18.38
CA LYS A 31 -18.76 6.28 17.42
C LYS A 31 -19.68 7.38 17.97
N LYS A 32 -19.18 8.26 18.85
CA LYS A 32 -19.97 9.34 19.47
C LYS A 32 -19.69 10.73 18.91
N ASN A 33 -18.55 10.95 18.24
CA ASN A 33 -18.20 12.25 17.69
C ASN A 33 -18.50 12.31 16.20
N GLU A 34 -19.69 12.82 15.86
CA GLU A 34 -20.17 12.95 14.47
C GLU A 34 -19.28 13.86 13.61
N THR A 35 -18.46 14.74 14.20
CA THR A 35 -17.52 15.55 13.41
C THR A 35 -16.50 14.67 12.69
N TYR A 36 -16.00 13.62 13.36
CA TYR A 36 -15.05 12.68 12.74
C TYR A 36 -15.73 11.80 11.71
N ARG A 37 -16.97 11.36 11.97
CA ARG A 37 -17.77 10.63 10.98
C ARG A 37 -17.97 11.45 9.71
N ASN A 38 -18.49 12.67 9.85
CA ASN A 38 -18.76 13.56 8.72
C ASN A 38 -17.51 13.84 7.90
N ARG A 39 -16.36 14.05 8.55
CA ARG A 39 -15.08 14.26 7.83
C ARG A 39 -14.59 12.99 7.14
N CYS A 40 -14.69 11.83 7.79
CA CYS A 40 -14.36 10.54 7.19
C CYS A 40 -15.21 10.29 5.93
N GLU A 41 -16.53 10.47 6.01
CA GLU A 41 -17.44 10.32 4.87
C GLU A 41 -17.18 11.35 3.76
N GLN A 42 -16.86 12.60 4.12
CA GLN A 42 -16.49 13.64 3.14
C GLN A 42 -15.22 13.29 2.38
N VAL A 43 -14.16 12.83 3.06
CA VAL A 43 -12.92 12.43 2.40
C VAL A 43 -13.15 11.18 1.54
N HIS A 44 -13.94 10.22 2.01
CA HIS A 44 -14.33 9.04 1.24
C HIS A 44 -15.03 9.43 -0.07
N THR A 45 -16.12 10.20 0.01
CA THR A 45 -16.88 10.64 -1.17
C THR A 45 -16.02 11.46 -2.12
N TRP A 46 -15.16 12.34 -1.60
CA TRP A 46 -14.26 13.09 -2.46
C TRP A 46 -13.27 12.17 -3.19
N LEU A 47 -12.55 11.31 -2.46
CA LEU A 47 -11.46 10.47 -2.98
C LEU A 47 -11.95 9.35 -3.90
N LEU A 48 -13.02 8.64 -3.51
CA LEU A 48 -13.45 7.40 -4.15
C LEU A 48 -14.67 7.55 -5.05
N GLU A 49 -15.46 8.61 -4.90
CA GLU A 49 -16.70 8.80 -5.68
C GLU A 49 -16.63 10.01 -6.61
N THR A 50 -15.89 11.07 -6.23
CA THR A 50 -15.89 12.34 -6.99
C THR A 50 -14.69 12.47 -7.93
N VAL A 51 -13.46 12.33 -7.40
CA VAL A 51 -12.25 12.55 -8.20
C VAL A 51 -11.68 11.27 -8.81
N ASP A 52 -11.96 10.13 -8.16
CA ASP A 52 -11.57 8.78 -8.55
C ASP A 52 -10.14 8.68 -9.12
N MET A 53 -9.14 8.65 -8.23
CA MET A 53 -7.73 8.52 -8.61
C MET A 53 -7.33 7.09 -8.98
N ILE A 54 -8.28 6.19 -9.26
CA ILE A 54 -7.98 4.80 -9.61
C ILE A 54 -7.68 4.68 -11.10
N ASN A 55 -6.54 4.08 -11.42
CA ASN A 55 -6.22 3.64 -12.75
C ASN A 55 -7.16 2.47 -13.13
N SER A 56 -8.09 2.71 -14.05
CA SER A 56 -9.11 1.74 -14.45
C SER A 56 -8.55 0.47 -15.09
N SER A 57 -7.34 0.52 -15.66
CA SER A 57 -6.70 -0.63 -16.31
C SER A 57 -5.91 -1.50 -15.33
N LEU A 58 -5.33 -0.89 -14.28
CA LEU A 58 -4.47 -1.57 -13.31
C LEU A 58 -5.15 -1.86 -11.97
N TRP A 59 -6.26 -1.17 -11.68
CA TRP A 59 -6.91 -1.12 -10.37
C TRP A 59 -5.99 -0.61 -9.25
N LEU A 60 -5.17 0.39 -9.55
CA LEU A 60 -4.22 1.01 -8.61
C LEU A 60 -4.46 2.52 -8.53
N PHE A 61 -4.25 3.12 -7.36
CA PHE A 61 -4.27 4.57 -7.17
C PHE A 61 -3.10 5.24 -7.88
N ASN A 62 -3.41 6.13 -8.82
CA ASN A 62 -2.45 7.08 -9.36
C ASN A 62 -2.01 8.08 -8.29
N ASP A 63 -0.91 8.77 -8.54
CA ASP A 63 -0.29 9.65 -7.55
C ASP A 63 -1.16 10.83 -7.13
N GLY A 64 -2.00 11.37 -8.02
CA GLY A 64 -2.82 12.53 -7.68
C GLY A 64 -3.68 13.08 -8.80
N LEU A 65 -3.99 14.37 -8.70
CA LEU A 65 -4.77 15.09 -9.71
C LEU A 65 -3.88 16.01 -10.55
N ASN A 66 -4.33 16.29 -11.77
CA ASN A 66 -3.80 17.39 -12.55
C ASN A 66 -4.36 18.70 -11.98
N ASP A 67 -3.49 19.63 -11.60
CA ASP A 67 -3.92 20.87 -10.91
C ASP A 67 -4.77 21.79 -11.78
N SER A 68 -4.63 21.72 -13.11
CA SER A 68 -5.41 22.53 -14.05
C SER A 68 -6.81 21.97 -14.27
N THR A 69 -6.95 20.64 -14.36
CA THR A 69 -8.22 19.99 -14.71
C THR A 69 -8.99 19.45 -13.50
N CYS A 70 -8.32 19.29 -12.35
CA CYS A 70 -8.84 18.59 -11.17
C CYS A 70 -9.25 17.12 -11.44
N LEU A 71 -8.75 16.53 -12.52
CA LEU A 71 -8.98 15.13 -12.88
C LEU A 71 -7.78 14.27 -12.47
N ASN A 72 -7.98 12.95 -12.39
CA ASN A 72 -6.90 11.99 -12.20
C ASN A 72 -5.73 12.30 -13.17
N ASN A 73 -4.50 12.33 -12.63
CA ASN A 73 -3.31 12.69 -13.40
C ASN A 73 -2.75 11.56 -14.26
N ASP A 74 -3.33 10.35 -14.19
CA ASP A 74 -2.81 9.14 -14.82
C ASP A 74 -1.32 8.88 -14.48
N GLY A 75 -0.88 9.36 -13.32
CA GLY A 75 0.50 9.32 -12.87
C GLY A 75 0.93 7.93 -12.40
N LEU A 76 2.15 7.88 -11.87
CA LEU A 76 2.73 6.66 -11.31
C LEU A 76 1.87 6.10 -10.16
N THR A 77 1.84 4.78 -10.05
CA THR A 77 1.06 4.07 -9.01
C THR A 77 2.00 3.45 -7.99
N TRP A 78 2.36 4.24 -6.98
CA TRP A 78 3.32 3.84 -5.95
C TRP A 78 2.76 2.80 -4.98
N THR A 79 3.61 1.91 -4.45
CA THR A 79 3.17 0.80 -3.58
C THR A 79 2.48 1.29 -2.31
N TYR A 80 2.97 2.37 -1.70
CA TYR A 80 2.45 2.88 -0.42
C TYR A 80 1.01 3.39 -0.51
N ASN A 81 0.63 4.08 -1.60
CA ASN A 81 -0.75 4.51 -1.83
C ASN A 81 -1.71 3.30 -1.79
N GLN A 82 -1.29 2.19 -2.41
CA GLN A 82 -2.09 0.98 -2.49
C GLN A 82 -2.22 0.26 -1.14
N GLY A 83 -1.30 0.51 -0.21
CA GLY A 83 -1.35 -0.04 1.14
C GLY A 83 -2.22 0.82 2.06
N VAL A 84 -1.96 2.12 2.12
CA VAL A 84 -2.63 3.04 3.05
C VAL A 84 -4.14 3.07 2.82
N ILE A 85 -4.58 3.06 1.55
CA ILE A 85 -6.01 3.01 1.25
C ILE A 85 -6.71 1.76 1.78
N LEU A 86 -6.03 0.61 1.90
CA LEU A 86 -6.64 -0.61 2.46
C LEU A 86 -7.14 -0.40 3.89
N LEU A 87 -6.38 0.36 4.71
CA LEU A 87 -6.84 0.73 6.05
C LEU A 87 -8.06 1.65 5.98
N GLY A 88 -8.08 2.61 5.06
CA GLY A 88 -9.24 3.48 4.86
C GLY A 88 -10.50 2.68 4.53
N LEU A 89 -10.40 1.73 3.61
CA LEU A 89 -11.50 0.85 3.18
C LEU A 89 -11.98 -0.07 4.31
N GLU A 90 -11.05 -0.65 5.07
CA GLU A 90 -11.36 -1.40 6.29
C GLU A 90 -12.17 -0.53 7.26
N LEU A 91 -11.67 0.64 7.62
CA LEU A 91 -12.30 1.51 8.61
C LEU A 91 -13.68 1.98 8.14
N MET A 92 -13.83 2.34 6.88
CA MET A 92 -15.13 2.71 6.28
C MET A 92 -16.15 1.58 6.42
N SER A 93 -15.74 0.34 6.16
CA SER A 93 -16.61 -0.83 6.30
C SER A 93 -17.07 -1.08 7.74
N GLN A 94 -16.33 -0.59 8.74
CA GLN A 94 -16.73 -0.66 10.16
C GLN A 94 -17.61 0.50 10.61
N ILE A 95 -17.53 1.65 9.93
CA ILE A 95 -18.28 2.86 10.29
C ILE A 95 -19.77 2.67 10.03
N ASP A 96 -20.10 2.29 8.80
CA ASP A 96 -21.45 1.96 8.37
C ASP A 96 -21.39 0.72 7.44
N PRO A 97 -21.42 -0.50 8.02
CA PRO A 97 -21.28 -1.73 7.25
C PRO A 97 -22.36 -1.88 6.17
N ALA A 98 -23.59 -1.43 6.43
CA ALA A 98 -24.68 -1.54 5.46
C ALA A 98 -24.40 -0.73 4.20
N ARG A 99 -23.75 0.43 4.34
CA ARG A 99 -23.40 1.30 3.23
C ARG A 99 -22.09 0.92 2.55
N TYR A 100 -21.04 0.62 3.32
CA TYR A 100 -19.67 0.63 2.79
C TYR A 100 -19.02 -0.75 2.65
N PHE A 101 -19.52 -1.79 3.33
CA PHE A 101 -18.80 -3.06 3.42
C PHE A 101 -18.52 -3.70 2.06
N ASN A 102 -19.56 -3.91 1.24
CA ASN A 102 -19.41 -4.58 -0.06
C ASN A 102 -18.53 -3.80 -1.04
N ALA A 103 -18.71 -2.48 -1.13
CA ALA A 103 -17.92 -1.64 -2.01
C ALA A 103 -16.45 -1.60 -1.59
N SER A 104 -16.20 -1.44 -0.29
CA SER A 104 -14.84 -1.40 0.28
C SER A 104 -14.11 -2.72 0.06
N LEU A 105 -14.77 -3.85 0.32
CA LEU A 105 -14.19 -5.17 0.10
C LEU A 105 -13.90 -5.44 -1.38
N THR A 106 -14.81 -5.04 -2.27
CA THR A 106 -14.64 -5.19 -3.72
C THR A 106 -13.44 -4.40 -4.21
N LEU A 107 -13.30 -3.14 -3.78
CA LEU A 107 -12.17 -2.29 -4.17
C LEU A 107 -10.85 -2.83 -3.59
N ALA A 108 -10.82 -3.22 -2.31
CA ALA A 108 -9.63 -3.81 -1.70
C ALA A 108 -9.15 -5.06 -2.43
N LYS A 109 -10.06 -5.94 -2.85
CA LYS A 109 -9.75 -7.12 -3.68
C LYS A 109 -9.08 -6.76 -4.99
N ARG A 110 -9.60 -5.74 -5.69
CA ARG A 110 -9.05 -5.25 -6.95
C ARG A 110 -7.67 -4.61 -6.76
N LEU A 111 -7.49 -3.84 -5.70
CA LEU A 111 -6.20 -3.24 -5.35
C LEU A 111 -5.13 -4.29 -5.05
N ILE A 112 -5.46 -5.29 -4.22
CA ILE A 112 -4.55 -6.40 -3.93
C ILE A 112 -4.16 -7.11 -5.22
N TYR A 113 -5.13 -7.45 -6.07
CA TYR A 113 -4.87 -8.04 -7.38
C TYR A 113 -3.96 -7.14 -8.24
N GLY A 114 -4.24 -5.83 -8.31
CA GLY A 114 -3.45 -4.87 -9.06
C GLY A 114 -2.00 -4.82 -8.58
N VAL A 115 -1.77 -4.82 -7.26
CA VAL A 115 -0.43 -4.83 -6.68
C VAL A 115 0.30 -6.12 -7.03
N THR A 116 -0.31 -7.28 -6.78
CA THR A 116 0.32 -8.58 -7.00
C THR A 116 0.56 -8.91 -8.47
N THR A 117 -0.07 -8.17 -9.38
CA THR A 117 0.04 -8.36 -10.83
C THR A 117 0.94 -7.31 -11.49
N HIS A 118 0.86 -6.05 -11.05
CA HIS A 118 1.48 -4.92 -11.75
C HIS A 118 2.65 -4.28 -11.02
N LEU A 119 2.73 -4.39 -9.68
CA LEU A 119 3.84 -3.84 -8.88
C LEU A 119 4.91 -4.88 -8.54
N ILE A 120 5.09 -5.85 -9.43
CA ILE A 120 6.13 -6.89 -9.36
C ILE A 120 7.19 -6.76 -10.46
N GLN A 121 7.03 -5.73 -11.30
CA GLN A 121 7.92 -5.33 -12.37
C GLN A 121 7.96 -3.80 -12.44
N ILE A 122 9.00 -3.23 -13.03
CA ILE A 122 9.04 -1.79 -13.26
C ILE A 122 8.02 -1.47 -14.36
N GLN A 123 7.16 -0.48 -14.12
CA GLN A 123 6.16 -0.07 -15.09
C GLN A 123 6.83 0.34 -16.40
N ASN A 124 6.20 -0.03 -17.53
CA ASN A 124 6.70 0.23 -18.88
C ASN A 124 8.02 -0.47 -19.26
N THR A 125 8.40 -1.55 -18.56
CA THR A 125 9.53 -2.41 -18.97
C THR A 125 9.03 -3.75 -19.49
N SER A 126 9.51 -4.17 -20.65
CA SER A 126 9.08 -5.41 -21.34
C SER A 126 9.84 -6.67 -20.88
N SER A 127 10.30 -6.70 -19.63
CA SER A 127 11.20 -7.74 -19.14
C SER A 127 10.49 -9.10 -19.01
N SER A 128 11.13 -10.16 -19.47
CA SER A 128 10.66 -11.54 -19.32
C SER A 128 10.54 -11.93 -17.84
N VAL A 129 9.56 -12.78 -17.51
CA VAL A 129 9.29 -13.28 -16.16
C VAL A 129 10.54 -13.97 -15.61
N THR A 130 11.15 -13.39 -14.58
CA THR A 130 12.28 -13.93 -13.84
C THR A 130 11.79 -14.63 -12.56
N PRO A 131 12.60 -15.45 -11.87
CA PRO A 131 12.23 -16.04 -10.58
C PRO A 131 11.79 -15.00 -9.54
N GLN A 132 12.22 -13.74 -9.65
CA GLN A 132 11.81 -12.64 -8.77
C GLN A 132 10.50 -11.94 -9.20
N ALA A 133 9.69 -12.57 -10.07
CA ALA A 133 8.44 -12.00 -10.58
C ALA A 133 7.32 -11.88 -9.54
N HIS A 134 7.49 -12.35 -8.30
CA HIS A 134 6.49 -12.16 -7.24
C HIS A 134 6.99 -11.25 -6.10
N ILE A 135 8.13 -10.59 -6.32
CA ILE A 135 8.69 -9.65 -5.36
C ILE A 135 8.21 -8.24 -5.71
N LEU A 136 7.67 -7.55 -4.71
CA LEU A 136 7.17 -6.19 -4.81
C LEU A 136 8.31 -5.25 -5.26
N ARG A 137 7.99 -4.36 -6.19
CA ARG A 137 8.91 -3.38 -6.76
C ARG A 137 8.30 -2.00 -6.70
N GLU A 138 9.16 -1.00 -6.55
CA GLU A 138 8.76 0.36 -6.89
C GLU A 138 8.76 0.54 -8.40
N VAL A 139 8.00 1.54 -8.85
CA VAL A 139 7.80 1.87 -10.27
C VAL A 139 9.01 2.58 -10.90
N VAL A 140 10.14 2.60 -10.21
CA VAL A 140 11.41 3.20 -10.61
C VAL A 140 12.53 2.16 -10.53
N ASN A 141 13.68 2.45 -11.15
CA ASN A 141 14.80 1.51 -11.14
C ASN A 141 15.46 1.39 -9.76
N ALA A 142 16.25 0.32 -9.57
CA ALA A 142 16.92 0.01 -8.31
C ALA A 142 17.80 1.15 -7.78
N THR A 143 18.52 1.87 -8.65
CA THR A 143 19.34 3.03 -8.27
C THR A 143 18.47 4.14 -7.70
N GLN A 144 17.32 4.43 -8.31
CA GLN A 144 16.38 5.45 -7.82
C GLN A 144 15.70 5.04 -6.52
N VAL A 145 15.53 3.74 -6.25
CA VAL A 145 15.07 3.26 -4.95
C VAL A 145 16.14 3.58 -3.89
N ARG A 146 17.38 3.13 -4.09
CA ARG A 146 18.48 3.27 -3.12
C ARG A 146 18.95 4.70 -2.83
N THR A 147 18.55 5.65 -3.65
CA THR A 147 18.99 7.06 -3.55
C THR A 147 17.88 7.99 -3.07
N SER A 148 16.70 7.45 -2.76
CA SER A 148 15.55 8.21 -2.27
C SER A 148 15.02 7.60 -0.98
N THR A 149 15.16 8.33 0.12
CA THR A 149 14.62 7.90 1.43
C THR A 149 13.13 7.58 1.35
N ASP A 150 12.38 8.21 0.45
CA ASP A 150 10.96 7.94 0.29
C ASP A 150 10.72 6.58 -0.39
N HIS A 151 11.36 6.34 -1.54
CA HIS A 151 11.17 5.12 -2.33
C HIS A 151 11.61 3.87 -1.57
N GLU A 152 12.61 3.98 -0.70
CA GLU A 152 13.06 2.86 0.13
C GLU A 152 11.98 2.35 1.08
N GLN A 153 11.14 3.24 1.61
CA GLN A 153 10.15 2.92 2.64
C GLN A 153 8.82 2.40 2.08
N PHE A 154 8.48 2.75 0.84
CA PHE A 154 7.13 2.57 0.29
C PHE A 154 6.63 1.11 0.33
N LYS A 155 7.47 0.13 -0.07
CA LYS A 155 7.14 -1.30 0.02
C LYS A 155 6.82 -1.76 1.43
N GLY A 156 7.60 -1.32 2.42
CA GLY A 156 7.35 -1.61 3.83
C GLY A 156 6.00 -1.08 4.29
N ILE A 157 5.64 0.14 3.88
CA ILE A 157 4.33 0.72 4.16
C ILE A 157 3.21 -0.18 3.61
N TRP A 158 3.37 -0.67 2.37
CA TRP A 158 2.40 -1.61 1.78
C TRP A 158 2.28 -2.89 2.61
N MET A 159 3.40 -3.53 2.95
CA MET A 159 3.42 -4.77 3.74
C MET A 159 2.69 -4.60 5.09
N ARG A 160 2.94 -3.47 5.77
CA ARG A 160 2.29 -3.13 7.04
C ARG A 160 0.78 -3.05 6.89
N TYR A 161 0.27 -2.24 5.96
CA TYR A 161 -1.18 -2.05 5.84
C TYR A 161 -1.89 -3.25 5.22
N ALA A 162 -1.23 -4.00 4.33
CA ALA A 162 -1.73 -5.29 3.86
C ALA A 162 -1.91 -6.29 5.02
N SER A 163 -1.02 -6.27 6.02
CA SER A 163 -1.16 -7.12 7.21
C SER A 163 -2.37 -6.75 8.08
N TYR A 164 -2.68 -5.46 8.22
CA TYR A 164 -3.86 -4.99 8.95
C TYR A 164 -5.14 -5.45 8.27
N PHE A 165 -5.22 -5.24 6.95
CA PHE A 165 -6.36 -5.69 6.17
C PHE A 165 -6.51 -7.21 6.19
N PHE A 166 -5.42 -7.96 6.09
CA PHE A 166 -5.45 -9.42 6.22
C PHE A 166 -6.02 -9.86 7.57
N LYS A 167 -5.56 -9.23 8.67
CA LYS A 167 -6.06 -9.53 10.01
C LYS A 167 -7.55 -9.22 10.13
N TYR A 168 -8.01 -8.12 9.53
CA TYR A 168 -9.43 -7.79 9.47
C TYR A 168 -10.26 -8.88 8.75
N LEU A 169 -9.80 -9.34 7.58
CA LEU A 169 -10.45 -10.46 6.86
C LEU A 169 -10.44 -11.76 7.68
N GLN A 170 -9.36 -12.01 8.41
CA GLN A 170 -9.21 -13.18 9.28
C GLN A 170 -10.21 -13.12 10.45
N ASP A 171 -10.33 -11.97 11.11
CA ASP A 171 -11.23 -11.77 12.25
C ASP A 171 -12.71 -11.92 11.88
N LEU A 172 -13.07 -11.44 10.69
CA LEU A 172 -14.41 -11.65 10.13
C LEU A 172 -14.63 -13.06 9.57
N ASN A 173 -13.56 -13.86 9.44
CA ASN A 173 -13.56 -15.16 8.80
C ASN A 173 -14.15 -15.17 7.37
N ILE A 174 -13.76 -14.17 6.55
CA ILE A 174 -14.20 -14.02 5.15
C ILE A 174 -13.06 -14.12 4.14
N GLU A 175 -13.40 -14.36 2.87
CA GLU A 175 -12.45 -14.33 1.74
C GLU A 175 -11.22 -15.26 1.91
N PRO A 176 -11.40 -16.56 2.22
CA PRO A 176 -10.30 -17.48 2.51
C PRO A 176 -9.28 -17.60 1.36
N GLN A 177 -9.73 -17.52 0.10
CA GLN A 177 -8.82 -17.59 -1.05
C GLN A 177 -7.94 -16.34 -1.13
N LEU A 178 -8.53 -15.14 -1.03
CA LEU A 178 -7.77 -13.89 -1.00
C LEU A 178 -6.74 -13.89 0.13
N ARG A 179 -7.13 -14.36 1.32
CA ARG A 179 -6.23 -14.52 2.46
C ARG A 179 -5.05 -15.44 2.12
N ASN A 180 -5.29 -16.56 1.46
CA ASN A 180 -4.22 -17.46 1.02
C ASN A 180 -3.30 -16.80 -0.02
N ASP A 181 -3.86 -16.08 -0.98
CA ASP A 181 -3.10 -15.38 -2.02
C ASP A 181 -2.21 -14.29 -1.42
N MET A 182 -2.75 -13.48 -0.50
CA MET A 182 -1.98 -12.47 0.24
C MET A 182 -0.87 -13.11 1.07
N ARG A 183 -1.16 -14.21 1.77
CA ARG A 183 -0.17 -14.95 2.57
C ARG A 183 0.99 -15.46 1.71
N ASN A 184 0.68 -16.06 0.57
CA ASN A 184 1.70 -16.51 -0.37
C ASN A 184 2.54 -15.33 -0.85
N PHE A 185 1.91 -14.25 -1.31
CA PHE A 185 2.63 -13.07 -1.80
C PHE A 185 3.54 -12.44 -0.74
N VAL A 186 3.05 -12.24 0.48
CA VAL A 186 3.85 -11.71 1.59
C VAL A 186 5.01 -12.64 1.93
N ARG A 187 4.78 -13.97 1.90
CA ARG A 187 5.83 -14.98 2.09
C ARG A 187 6.93 -14.85 1.05
N GLU A 188 6.59 -14.74 -0.22
CA GLU A 188 7.59 -14.56 -1.28
C GLU A 188 8.45 -13.31 -1.01
N ASN A 189 7.84 -12.22 -0.56
CA ASN A 189 8.53 -10.96 -0.29
C ASN A 189 9.47 -10.99 0.92
N TRP A 190 9.05 -11.52 2.08
CA TRP A 190 9.94 -11.55 3.25
C TRP A 190 10.99 -12.67 3.16
N TYR A 191 10.65 -13.81 2.55
CA TYR A 191 11.54 -14.96 2.51
C TYR A 191 12.50 -14.89 1.31
N TYR A 192 11.98 -14.88 0.08
CA TYR A 192 12.85 -14.78 -1.09
C TYR A 192 13.36 -13.35 -1.27
N GLY A 193 12.47 -12.36 -1.16
CA GLY A 193 12.87 -10.98 -1.36
C GLY A 193 13.94 -10.51 -0.37
N LEU A 194 13.61 -10.54 0.92
CA LEU A 194 14.52 -10.05 1.96
C LEU A 194 15.60 -11.05 2.35
N LEU A 195 15.25 -12.28 2.78
CA LEU A 195 16.26 -13.20 3.33
C LEU A 195 17.18 -13.82 2.27
N THR A 196 16.72 -13.96 1.03
CA THR A 196 17.52 -14.57 -0.04
C THR A 196 18.29 -13.53 -0.86
N TYR A 197 17.62 -12.48 -1.36
CA TYR A 197 18.25 -11.53 -2.28
C TYR A 197 18.82 -10.30 -1.58
N ALA A 198 18.00 -9.58 -0.81
CA ALA A 198 18.38 -8.28 -0.27
C ALA A 198 19.15 -8.32 1.04
N LYS A 199 19.41 -9.48 1.64
CA LYS A 199 20.19 -9.59 2.88
C LYS A 199 21.67 -9.42 2.59
N TYR A 200 22.39 -8.71 3.47
CA TYR A 200 23.85 -8.69 3.46
C TYR A 200 24.43 -10.12 3.46
N PRO A 201 25.41 -10.43 2.61
CA PRO A 201 25.85 -11.81 2.38
C PRO A 201 26.66 -12.42 3.53
N SER A 202 27.08 -11.63 4.53
CA SER A 202 27.83 -12.16 5.67
C SER A 202 26.91 -12.81 6.71
N ASP A 203 27.26 -14.03 7.11
CA ASP A 203 26.55 -14.75 8.15
C ASP A 203 26.47 -13.97 9.47
N GLY A 204 25.32 -14.04 10.12
CA GLY A 204 25.07 -13.37 11.40
C GLY A 204 24.77 -11.86 11.30
N VAL A 205 24.84 -11.27 10.10
CA VAL A 205 24.46 -9.87 9.86
C VAL A 205 23.09 -9.82 9.18
N PHE A 206 22.11 -9.21 9.85
CA PHE A 206 20.74 -9.05 9.35
C PHE A 206 20.47 -7.59 9.02
N VAL A 207 21.14 -7.11 7.97
CA VAL A 207 20.83 -5.81 7.34
C VAL A 207 20.38 -6.05 5.90
N PHE A 208 19.44 -5.24 5.45
CA PHE A 208 18.70 -5.48 4.22
C PHE A 208 18.73 -4.28 3.29
N ASP A 209 18.88 -4.53 2.00
CA ASP A 209 18.71 -3.56 0.93
C ASP A 209 17.22 -3.24 0.72
N SER A 210 16.92 -2.03 0.26
CA SER A 210 15.57 -1.61 -0.12
C SER A 210 15.11 -2.23 -1.45
N VAL A 211 16.03 -2.80 -2.23
CA VAL A 211 15.74 -3.50 -3.49
C VAL A 211 15.67 -5.01 -3.27
N TRP A 212 14.45 -5.53 -3.07
CA TRP A 212 14.21 -6.92 -2.64
C TRP A 212 14.37 -7.99 -3.73
N TYR A 213 14.64 -7.60 -4.97
CA TYR A 213 14.60 -8.51 -6.12
C TYR A 213 15.97 -8.74 -6.77
N GLU A 214 17.04 -8.25 -6.15
CA GLU A 214 18.41 -8.43 -6.60
C GLU A 214 19.36 -8.49 -5.39
N ASP A 215 20.61 -8.89 -5.63
CA ASP A 215 21.61 -9.06 -4.59
C ASP A 215 21.88 -7.73 -3.86
N TYR A 216 22.06 -7.82 -2.53
CA TYR A 216 22.42 -6.69 -1.68
C TYR A 216 23.51 -5.80 -2.29
N GLN A 217 23.29 -4.49 -2.30
CA GLN A 217 24.29 -3.48 -2.65
C GLN A 217 24.48 -2.45 -1.54
N TYR A 218 23.38 -2.00 -0.93
CA TYR A 218 23.40 -0.87 -0.01
C TYR A 218 22.30 -1.02 1.04
N SER A 219 22.55 -0.49 2.23
CA SER A 219 21.53 -0.36 3.26
C SER A 219 21.80 0.86 4.15
N ASP A 220 20.73 1.32 4.78
CA ASP A 220 20.66 2.44 5.70
C ASP A 220 19.52 2.23 6.71
N GLY A 221 19.17 3.28 7.45
CA GLY A 221 18.06 3.21 8.42
C GLY A 221 16.68 2.98 7.80
N VAL A 222 16.41 3.49 6.59
CA VAL A 222 15.08 3.46 5.99
C VAL A 222 14.81 2.13 5.30
N SER A 223 15.79 1.61 4.57
CA SER A 223 15.78 0.23 4.09
C SER A 223 15.55 -0.77 5.24
N GLN A 224 16.12 -0.53 6.44
CA GLN A 224 15.87 -1.38 7.61
C GLN A 224 14.42 -1.28 8.11
N THR A 225 13.84 -0.08 8.19
CA THR A 225 12.44 0.07 8.61
C THR A 225 11.48 -0.57 7.63
N SER A 226 11.77 -0.50 6.32
CA SER A 226 11.00 -1.20 5.31
C SER A 226 11.06 -2.73 5.47
N ALA A 227 12.24 -3.28 5.79
CA ALA A 227 12.41 -4.71 6.03
C ALA A 227 11.69 -5.16 7.32
N ILE A 228 11.78 -4.37 8.40
CA ILE A 228 11.06 -4.63 9.66
C ILE A 228 9.55 -4.68 9.43
N ASP A 229 8.98 -3.80 8.61
CA ASP A 229 7.56 -3.84 8.26
C ASP A 229 7.17 -5.14 7.57
N ALA A 230 8.00 -5.65 6.66
CA ALA A 230 7.78 -6.93 5.99
C ALA A 230 7.84 -8.13 6.96
N PHE A 231 8.82 -8.15 7.87
CA PHE A 231 8.92 -9.20 8.89
C PHE A 231 7.75 -9.14 9.89
N ASN A 232 7.36 -7.95 10.32
CA ASN A 232 6.19 -7.76 11.18
C ASN A 232 4.91 -8.23 10.50
N ALA A 233 4.74 -7.88 9.22
CA ALA A 233 3.63 -8.40 8.43
C ALA A 233 3.66 -9.93 8.42
N ALA A 234 4.80 -10.56 8.15
CA ALA A 234 4.94 -12.02 8.10
C ALA A 234 4.36 -12.74 9.33
N PHE A 235 4.56 -12.22 10.55
CA PHE A 235 3.98 -12.82 11.78
C PHE A 235 2.45 -12.86 11.79
N VAL A 236 1.79 -11.90 11.15
CA VAL A 236 0.31 -11.87 11.02
C VAL A 236 -0.16 -12.90 9.99
N PHE A 237 0.67 -13.18 8.99
CA PHE A 237 0.38 -14.13 7.90
C PHE A 237 0.88 -15.56 8.17
N LEU A 238 1.48 -15.88 9.32
CA LEU A 238 1.82 -17.24 9.72
C LEU A 238 0.67 -17.85 10.53
#